data_AF-A0A3A5L209-F1
#
_entry.id   AF-A0A3A5L209-F1
#
_cell.length_a   1.000
_cell.length_b   1.000
_cell.length_c   1.000
_cell.angle_alpha   90.00
_cell.angle_beta   90.00
_cell.angle_gamma   90.00
#
_symmetry.space_group_name_H-M   'P 1'
#
loop_
_entity.id
_entity.type
_entity.pdbx_description
1 polymer ?
#
loop_
_entity_poly.entity_id
_entity_poly.type
_entity_poly.pdbx_seq_one_letter_code
_entity_poly.pdbx_strand_id
1 'polypeptide(L)' 'MAFSTCQAVGCLVPVAFNADIMPLLQNGTTLKINAVAVDSGQPISFAISLNGFGGALARTAELSAD' A
#
# COMPACT_ATOMS: atom_id res chain seq x y z
N MET A 1 -5.49 -2.25 11.06
CA MET A 1 -5.01 -3.07 9.93
C MET A 1 -4.41 -4.33 10.51
N ALA A 2 -4.81 -5.49 10.01
CA ALA A 2 -4.27 -6.77 10.42
C ALA A 2 -4.09 -7.64 9.17
N PHE A 3 -3.20 -8.63 9.23
CA PHE A 3 -3.10 -9.63 8.19
C PHE A 3 -4.41 -10.43 8.12
N SER A 4 -4.99 -10.56 6.93
CA SER A 4 -6.24 -11.33 6.73
C SER A 4 -5.96 -12.82 6.47
N THR A 5 -4.87 -13.12 5.75
CA THR A 5 -4.45 -14.48 5.42
C THR A 5 -2.97 -14.51 5.02
N CYS A 6 -2.35 -15.68 5.11
CA CYS A 6 -0.99 -15.94 4.64
C CYS A 6 -1.00 -17.09 3.63
N GLN A 7 -0.27 -16.90 2.52
CA GLN A 7 -0.08 -17.87 1.46
C GLN A 7 1.43 -18.11 1.22
N ALA A 8 1.76 -19.03 0.32
CA ALA A 8 3.15 -19.36 0.00
C ALA A 8 4.00 -18.14 -0.42
N VAL A 9 3.39 -17.14 -1.05
CA VAL A 9 4.07 -15.91 -1.51
C VAL A 9 4.14 -14.80 -0.46
N GLY A 10 3.46 -14.95 0.69
CA GLY A 10 3.43 -13.95 1.75
C GLY A 10 2.04 -13.76 2.38
N CYS A 11 1.94 -12.75 3.25
CA CYS A 11 0.70 -12.42 3.95
C CYS A 11 0.01 -11.19 3.34
N LEU A 12 -1.30 -11.26 3.24
CA LEU A 12 -2.13 -10.20 2.68
C LEU A 12 -2.66 -9.31 3.80
N VAL A 13 -2.56 -8.00 3.60
CA VAL A 13 -3.16 -6.98 4.45
C VAL A 13 -4.18 -6.21 3.60
N PRO A 14 -5.49 -6.29 3.91
CA PRO A 14 -6.47 -5.46 3.23
C PRO A 14 -6.22 -3.99 3.58
N VAL A 15 -6.07 -3.15 2.56
CA VAL A 15 -5.87 -1.71 2.68
C VAL A 15 -6.98 -0.97 1.95
N ALA A 16 -7.46 0.11 2.56
CA ALA A 16 -8.42 1.03 1.95
C ALA A 16 -7.91 2.45 2.17
N PHE A 17 -7.82 3.21 1.08
CA PHE A 17 -7.40 4.61 1.12
C PHE A 17 -8.62 5.48 0.87
N ASN A 18 -8.89 6.41 1.78
CA ASN A 18 -9.99 7.34 1.66
C ASN A 18 -9.59 8.58 0.83
N ALA A 19 -10.54 9.49 0.63
CA ALA A 19 -10.33 10.72 -0.13
C ALA A 19 -9.25 11.64 0.47
N ASP A 20 -8.98 11.57 1.77
CA ASP A 20 -7.95 12.38 2.43
C ASP A 20 -6.54 11.83 2.20
N ILE A 21 -6.40 10.50 2.11
CA ILE A 21 -5.12 9.82 1.92
C ILE A 21 -4.72 9.75 0.45
N MET A 22 -5.69 9.67 -0.47
CA MET A 22 -5.39 9.50 -1.89
C MET A 22 -4.49 10.63 -2.47
N PRO A 23 -4.73 11.92 -2.19
CA PRO A 23 -3.84 12.99 -2.63
C PRO A 23 -2.43 12.86 -2.07
N LEU A 24 -2.27 12.36 -0.84
CA LEU A 24 -0.95 12.15 -0.23
C LEU A 24 -0.18 11.05 -0.96
N LEU A 25 -0.86 9.99 -1.39
CA LEU A 25 -0.25 8.91 -2.17
C LEU A 25 0.14 9.35 -3.59
N GLN A 26 -0.68 10.19 -4.23
CA GLN A 26 -0.38 10.74 -5.56
C GLN A 26 0.84 11.65 -5.58
N ASN A 27 1.02 12.45 -4.53
CA ASN A 27 2.11 13.44 -4.43
C ASN A 27 3.33 12.92 -3.65
N GLY A 28 3.20 11.79 -2.96
CA GLY A 28 4.27 11.15 -2.23
C GLY A 28 5.20 10.35 -3.15
N THR A 29 6.41 10.07 -2.66
CA THR A 29 7.40 9.24 -3.36
C THR A 29 7.60 7.87 -2.71
N THR A 30 7.19 7.70 -1.44
CA THR A 30 7.31 6.43 -0.73
C THR A 30 6.19 6.28 0.30
N LEU A 31 5.49 5.15 0.25
CA LEU A 31 4.61 4.69 1.33
C LEU A 31 5.43 3.79 2.26
N LYS A 32 5.59 4.22 3.52
CA LYS A 32 6.27 3.45 4.55
C LYS A 32 5.24 2.66 5.35
N ILE A 33 5.42 1.34 5.43
CA ILE A 33 4.60 0.45 6.25
C ILE A 33 5.48 -0.13 7.33
N ASN A 34 5.08 0.03 8.59
CA ASN A 34 5.75 -0.60 9.71
C ASN A 34 4.98 -1.85 10.14
N ALA A 35 5.70 -2.92 10.41
CA ALA A 35 5.19 -4.18 10.93
C ALA A 35 6.07 -4.65 12.10
N VAL A 36 5.63 -5.68 12.80
CA VAL A 36 6.40 -6.34 13.86
C VAL A 36 6.62 -7.78 13.47
N ALA A 37 7.87 -8.23 13.51
CA ALA A 37 8.24 -9.60 13.26
C ALA A 37 7.70 -10.50 14.38
N VAL A 38 6.99 -11.57 14.04
CA VAL A 38 6.35 -12.46 15.03
C VAL A 38 7.38 -13.24 15.85
N ASP A 39 8.51 -13.60 15.24
CA ASP A 39 9.55 -14.43 15.85
C ASP A 39 10.44 -13.66 16.86
N SER A 40 10.72 -12.40 16.56
CA SER A 40 11.71 -11.58 17.27
C SER A 40 11.13 -10.34 17.94
N GLY A 41 9.86 -10.01 17.66
CA GLY A 41 9.20 -8.80 18.15
C GLY A 41 9.81 -7.50 17.60
N GLN A 42 10.73 -7.58 16.64
CA GLN A 42 11.43 -6.41 16.12
C GLN A 42 10.57 -5.65 15.09
N PRO A 43 10.68 -4.31 15.04
CA PRO A 43 10.03 -3.53 14.01
C PRO A 43 10.69 -3.78 12.65
N ILE A 44 9.87 -4.02 11.64
CA ILE A 44 10.27 -4.11 10.23
C ILE A 44 9.60 -2.96 9.47
N SER A 45 10.35 -2.29 8.58
CA SER A 45 9.81 -1.25 7.72
C SER A 45 9.86 -1.68 6.26
N PHE A 46 8.72 -1.61 5.58
CA PHE A 46 8.59 -1.82 4.14
C PHE A 46 8.46 -0.45 3.46
N ALA A 47 9.33 -0.20 2.48
CA ALA A 47 9.31 1.02 1.68
C ALA A 47 8.76 0.71 0.30
N ILE A 48 7.56 1.20 0.01
CA ILE A 48 6.90 1.03 -1.29
C ILE A 48 7.10 2.32 -2.08
N SER A 49 7.76 2.24 -3.23
CA SER A 49 7.91 3.38 -4.14
C SER A 49 6.55 3.81 -4.69
N LEU A 50 6.27 5.11 -4.63
CA LEU A 50 5.07 5.72 -5.22
C LEU A 50 5.36 6.43 -6.55
N ASN A 51 6.59 6.33 -7.07
CA ASN A 51 6.93 6.89 -8.36
C ASN A 51 6.02 6.31 -9.46
N GLY A 52 5.28 7.19 -10.14
CA GLY A 52 4.30 6.83 -11.17
C GLY A 52 2.89 6.49 -10.65
N PHE A 53 2.66 6.44 -9.34
CA PHE A 53 1.36 6.09 -8.75
C PHE A 53 0.24 7.01 -9.22
N GLY A 54 0.46 8.34 -9.23
CA GLY A 54 -0.55 9.30 -9.68
C GLY A 54 -0.99 9.09 -11.14
N GLY A 55 -0.04 8.83 -12.04
CA GLY A 55 -0.35 8.53 -13.44
C GLY A 55 -1.11 7.21 -13.63
N ALA A 56 -0.70 6.15 -12.90
CA ALA A 56 -1.38 4.86 -12.94
C ALA A 56 -2.82 4.95 -12.39
N LEU A 57 -3.03 5.74 -11.33
CA LEU A 57 -4.35 5.96 -10.76
C LEU A 57 -5.27 6.71 -11.73
N ALA A 58 -4.77 7.78 -12.38
CA ALA A 58 -5.52 8.50 -13.40
C ALA A 58 -5.93 7.56 -14.56
N ARG A 59 -5.00 6.71 -15.03
CA ARG A 59 -5.30 5.73 -16.08
C ARG A 59 -6.34 4.70 -15.64
N THR A 60 -6.30 4.25 -14.40
CA THR A 60 -7.30 3.32 -13.85
C THR A 60 -8.69 3.96 -13.84
N ALA A 61 -8.79 5.26 -13.49
CA ALA A 61 -10.05 5.99 -13.53
C ALA A 61 -10.64 6.07 -14.94
N GLU A 62 -9.80 6.35 -15.95
CA GLU A 62 -10.20 6.34 -17.36
C GLU A 62 -10.75 4.97 -17.79
N LEU A 63 -10.05 3.88 -17.42
CA LEU A 63 -10.44 2.50 -17.77
C LEU A 63 -11.71 2.02 -17.06
N SER A 64 -12.08 2.63 -15.93
CA SER A 64 -13.28 2.27 -15.18
C SER A 64 -14.54 3.02 -15.61
N ALA A 65 -14.40 3.97 -16.54
CA ALA A 65 -15.51 4.75 -17.08
C ALA A 65 -16.17 4.10 -18.32
N ASP A 66 -15.62 2.98 -18.80
CA ASP A 66 -16.20 2.10 -19.84
C ASP A 66 -17.19 1.09 -19.23
#